data_AF-A0A0F9PDA8-F1
#
_entry.id   AF-A0A0F9PDA8-F1
#
_cell.length_a   1.000
_cell.length_b   1.000
_cell.length_c   1.000
_cell.angle_alpha   90.00
_cell.angle_beta   90.00
_cell.angle_gamma   90.00
#
_symmetry.space_group_name_H-M   'P 1'
#
loop_
_entity.id
_entity.type
_entity.pdbx_description
1 polymer ?
#
loop_
_entity_poly.entity_id
_entity_poly.type
_entity_poly.pdbx_seq_one_letter_code
_entity_poly.pdbx_strand_id
1 'polypeptide(L)' 'MSKLTDIQMNEVLAECIPNGVPVRFMVGGQALNICTGELNPKHINVINSIVYWNFTKKTISKIAGWLNARPEQDRI' A
#
# COMPACT_ATOMS: atom_id res chain seq x y z
N MET A 1 1.37 5.35 13.75
CA MET A 1 1.33 5.33 12.27
C MET A 1 -0.10 5.12 11.84
N SER A 2 -0.54 5.79 10.77
CA SER A 2 -1.92 5.70 10.29
C SER A 2 -2.14 4.41 9.50
N LYS A 3 -3.23 3.71 9.80
CA LYS A 3 -3.74 2.56 9.03
C LYS A 3 -5.06 2.96 8.35
N LEU A 4 -5.50 2.17 7.37
CA LEU A 4 -6.85 2.36 6.82
C LEU A 4 -7.90 2.08 7.90
N THR A 5 -8.94 2.90 7.93
CA THR A 5 -10.15 2.61 8.71
C THR A 5 -10.94 1.49 8.04
N ASP A 6 -11.86 0.85 8.77
CA ASP A 6 -12.70 -0.22 8.22
C ASP A 6 -13.54 0.27 7.02
N ILE A 7 -13.99 1.53 7.07
CA ILE A 7 -14.73 2.17 5.97
C ILE A 7 -13.82 2.30 4.73
N GLN A 8 -12.61 2.83 4.91
CA GLN A 8 -11.65 2.98 3.80
C GLN A 8 -11.21 1.62 3.25
N MET A 9 -11.06 0.62 4.11
CA MET A 9 -10.71 -0.74 3.71
C MET A 9 -11.82 -1.35 2.83
N ASN A 10 -13.08 -1.25 3.25
CA ASN A 10 -14.21 -1.74 2.46
C ASN A 10 -14.32 -1.02 1.12
N GLU A 11 -14.07 0.29 1.08
CA GLU A 11 -14.04 1.06 -0.15
C GLU A 11 -12.93 0.58 -1.11
N VAL A 12 -11.71 0.37 -0.59
CA VAL A 12 -10.58 -0.14 -1.37
C VAL A 12 -10.85 -1.55 -1.90
N LEU A 13 -11.43 -2.43 -1.08
CA LEU A 13 -11.77 -3.79 -1.47
C LEU A 13 -12.82 -3.83 -2.60
N ALA A 14 -13.78 -2.91 -2.58
CA ALA A 14 -14.77 -2.77 -3.64
C ALA A 14 -14.17 -2.24 -4.96
N GLU A 15 -13.06 -1.49 -4.90
CA GLU A 15 -12.35 -0.95 -6.06
C GLU A 15 -11.28 -1.91 -6.63
N CYS A 16 -11.05 -3.08 -6.00
CA CYS A 16 -10.04 -4.05 -6.44
C CYS A 16 -10.34 -4.61 -7.84
N ILE A 17 -9.29 -4.78 -8.64
CA ILE A 17 -9.36 -5.32 -10.01
C ILE A 17 -8.45 -6.54 -10.18
N PRO A 18 -8.83 -7.55 -11.00
CA PRO A 18 -8.05 -8.79 -11.15
C PRO A 18 -6.63 -8.61 -11.73
N ASN A 19 -6.38 -7.51 -12.47
CA ASN A 19 -5.10 -7.20 -13.10
C ASN A 19 -4.58 -5.84 -12.64
N GLY A 20 -4.60 -5.60 -11.33
CA GLY A 20 -4.10 -4.33 -10.77
C GLY A 20 -2.58 -4.24 -10.74
N VAL A 21 -2.08 -3.06 -10.42
CA VAL A 21 -0.64 -2.78 -10.39
C VAL A 21 -0.08 -3.16 -9.02
N PRO A 22 1.05 -3.88 -8.94
CA PRO A 22 1.75 -4.11 -7.69
C PRO A 22 2.26 -2.79 -7.11
N VAL A 23 2.01 -2.56 -5.83
CA VAL A 23 2.40 -1.32 -5.16
C VAL A 23 2.86 -1.56 -3.73
N ARG A 24 3.86 -0.78 -3.33
CA ARG A 24 4.33 -0.66 -1.96
C ARG A 24 4.04 0.75 -1.47
N PHE A 25 3.50 0.89 -0.27
CA PHE A 25 3.29 2.21 0.34
C PHE A 25 4.47 2.51 1.26
N MET A 26 5.29 3.49 0.90
CA MET A 26 6.55 3.77 1.57
C MET A 26 6.43 4.99 2.49
N VAL A 27 6.84 4.85 3.75
CA VAL A 27 6.96 5.95 4.71
C VAL A 27 8.35 5.91 5.31
N GLY A 28 9.13 6.99 5.17
CA GLY A 28 10.48 7.07 5.72
C GLY A 28 11.45 5.98 5.23
N GLY A 29 11.26 5.47 4.00
CA GLY A 29 12.08 4.40 3.42
C GLY A 29 11.68 2.98 3.84
N GLN A 30 10.59 2.82 4.58
CA GLN A 30 10.05 1.52 5.01
C GLN A 30 8.68 1.28 4.38
N ALA A 31 8.40 0.03 4.01
CA ALA A 31 7.07 -0.35 3.51
C ALA A 31 6.06 -0.36 4.67
N LEU A 32 4.93 0.28 4.47
CA LEU A 32 3.81 0.40 5.40
C LEU A 32 2.81 -0.72 5.14
N ASN A 33 2.44 -1.42 6.20
CA ASN A 33 1.26 -2.26 6.21
C ASN A 33 0.00 -1.38 6.31
N ILE A 34 -0.78 -1.27 5.25
CA ILE A 34 -1.98 -0.43 5.22
C ILE A 34 -3.11 -0.97 6.11
N CYS A 35 -3.05 -2.25 6.50
CA CYS A 35 -4.03 -2.91 7.36
C CYS A 35 -3.70 -2.72 8.85
N THR A 36 -2.43 -2.85 9.24
CA THR A 36 -2.01 -2.75 10.65
C THR A 36 -1.44 -1.39 11.03
N GLY A 37 -0.93 -0.63 10.04
CA GLY A 37 -0.20 0.61 10.24
C GLY A 37 1.27 0.39 10.60
N GLU A 38 1.74 -0.86 10.64
CA GLU A 38 3.12 -1.19 11.00
C GLU A 38 4.06 -0.96 9.83
N LEU A 39 5.29 -0.54 10.13
CA LEU A 39 6.36 -0.46 9.14
C LEU A 39 7.17 -1.74 9.15
N ASN A 40 7.54 -2.19 7.95
CA ASN A 40 8.52 -3.25 7.81
C ASN A 40 9.86 -2.87 8.44
N PRO A 41 10.60 -3.83 9.01
CA PRO A 41 11.92 -3.57 9.57
C PRO A 41 12.86 -2.94 8.54
N LYS A 42 13.76 -2.08 9.02
CA LYS A 42 14.82 -1.53 8.16
C LYS A 42 15.76 -2.64 7.71
N HIS A 43 16.33 -2.51 6.51
CA HIS A 43 17.29 -3.46 5.91
C HIS A 43 16.75 -4.86 5.58
N ILE A 44 15.42 -5.04 5.48
CA ILE A 44 14.88 -6.28 4.91
C ILE A 44 15.15 -6.33 3.41
N ASN A 45 15.31 -7.55 2.89
CA ASN A 45 15.32 -7.76 1.44
C ASN A 45 13.96 -7.30 0.86
N VAL A 46 13.99 -6.55 -0.22
CA VAL A 46 12.80 -6.01 -0.91
C VAL A 46 11.83 -7.13 -1.30
N ILE A 47 12.32 -8.33 -1.62
CA ILE A 47 11.45 -9.48 -1.92
C ILE A 47 10.55 -9.90 -0.75
N ASN A 48 10.97 -9.59 0.47
CA ASN A 48 10.23 -9.87 1.71
C ASN A 48 9.42 -8.65 2.17
N SER A 49 9.37 -7.58 1.36
CA SER A 49 8.61 -6.39 1.71
C SER A 49 7.12 -6.56 1.45
N ILE A 50 6.30 -5.77 2.14
CA ILE A 50 4.84 -5.81 1.94
C ILE A 50 4.53 -5.19 0.59
N VAL A 51 3.94 -5.99 -0.30
CA VAL A 51 3.46 -5.59 -1.62
C VAL A 51 1.97 -5.86 -1.70
N TYR A 52 1.22 -4.87 -2.18
CA TYR A 52 -0.20 -4.99 -2.46
C TYR A 52 -0.41 -5.13 -3.97
N TRP A 53 -1.43 -5.91 -4.33
CA TRP A 53 -1.82 -6.16 -5.71
C TRP A 53 -3.25 -5.67 -5.94
N ASN A 54 -3.72 -5.76 -7.18
CA ASN A 54 -5.13 -5.56 -7.53
C ASN A 54 -5.65 -4.13 -7.37
N PHE A 55 -4.78 -3.13 -7.23
CA PHE A 55 -5.19 -1.73 -7.16
C PHE A 55 -5.11 -1.02 -8.51
N THR A 56 -6.07 -0.13 -8.76
CA THR A 56 -5.99 0.86 -9.85
C THR A 56 -5.05 1.99 -9.46
N LYS A 57 -4.49 2.71 -10.44
CA LYS A 57 -3.67 3.92 -10.17
C LYS A 57 -4.43 4.96 -9.33
N LYS A 58 -5.75 5.07 -9.51
CA LYS A 58 -6.60 5.99 -8.74
C LYS A 58 -6.69 5.57 -7.28
N THR A 59 -6.97 4.29 -7.02
CA THR A 59 -7.04 3.70 -5.68
C THR A 59 -5.69 3.83 -4.96
N ILE A 60 -4.58 3.61 -5.68
CA ILE A 60 -3.22 3.80 -5.14
C ILE A 60 -3.01 5.23 -4.64
N SER A 61 -3.29 6.24 -5.47
CA SER A 61 -3.14 7.65 -5.09
C SER A 61 -4.03 8.04 -3.91
N LYS A 62 -5.23 7.44 -3.84
CA LYS A 62 -6.19 7.65 -2.76
C LYS A 62 -5.66 7.12 -1.42
N ILE A 63 -5.21 5.86 -1.40
CA ILE A 63 -4.60 5.23 -0.21
C ILE A 63 -3.36 6.00 0.23
N ALA A 64 -2.49 6.36 -0.72
CA ALA A 64 -1.30 7.17 -0.46
C ALA A 64 -1.64 8.50 0.21
N GLY A 65 -2.69 9.19 -0.27
CA GLY A 65 -3.16 10.44 0.33
C GLY A 65 -3.70 10.26 1.75
N TRP A 66 -4.48 9.21 2.01
CA TRP A 66 -5.01 8.92 3.35
C TRP A 66 -3.92 8.60 4.38
N LEU A 67 -2.89 7.86 3.96
CA LEU A 67 -1.85 7.37 4.86
C LEU A 67 -0.60 8.26 4.87
N ASN A 68 -0.60 9.35 4.09
CA ASN A 68 0.57 10.19 3.85
C ASN A 68 1.81 9.34 3.45
N ALA A 69 1.61 8.36 2.58
CA ALA A 69 2.61 7.41 2.13
C ALA A 69 2.98 7.65 0.66
N ARG A 70 4.24 7.36 0.29
CA ARG A 70 4.69 7.41 -1.11
C ARG A 70 4.40 6.06 -1.78
N PRO A 71 3.56 5.99 -2.83
CA PRO A 71 3.35 4.76 -3.57
C PRO A 71 4.55 4.47 -4.46
N GLU A 72 5.11 3.28 -4.35
CA GLU A 72 6.17 2.75 -5.18
C GLU A 72 5.60 1.58 -5.97
N GLN A 73 5.32 1.83 -7.25
CA GLN A 73 4.82 0.80 -8.17
C GLN A 73 6.00 0.04 -8.73
N ASP A 74 5.96 -1.29 -8.62
CA ASP A 74 6.98 -2.14 -9.22
C ASP A 74 6.72 -2.23 -10.72
N ARG A 75 7.69 -1.76 -11.51
CA ARG A 75 7.75 -2.05 -12.95
C ARG A 75 8.35 -3.44 -13.08
N ILE A 76 7.50 -4.46 -13.13
CA ILE A 76 7.88 -5.82 -13.51
C ILE A 76 8.19 -5.81 -15.01
#